data_AF-A0A4Q9I482-F1
#
_entry.id   AF-A0A4Q9I482-F1
#
_cell.length_a   1.000
_cell.length_b   1.000
_cell.length_c   1.000
_cell.angle_alpha   90.00
_cell.angle_beta   90.00
_cell.angle_gamma   90.00
#
_symmetry.space_group_name_H-M   'P 1'
#
loop_
_entity.id
_entity.type
_entity.pdbx_description
1 polymer ?
#
loop_
_entity_poly.entity_id
_entity_poly.type
_entity_poly.pdbx_seq_one_letter_code
_entity_poly.pdbx_strand_id
1 'polypeptide(L)'
;MVINDQVNEIHLRTPGLPVVDFALMIVQLYREVASSGESVVESSQTQDSISAVRRGSEVEISYSFSDVVSKLPLADFREVPRSVLYSALEVLHDAHGDLRFNRYLADLPNLVQSD
;
A
#
# COMPACT_ATOMS: atom_id res chain seq x y z
N MET A 1 -9.29 7.19 8.30
CA MET A 1 -9.41 6.08 7.33
C MET A 1 -8.36 5.06 7.69
N VAL A 2 -8.71 3.78 7.76
CA VAL A 2 -7.80 2.71 8.20
C VAL A 2 -7.62 1.74 7.05
N ILE A 3 -6.37 1.34 6.79
CA ILE A 3 -6.02 0.33 5.78
C ILE A 3 -5.18 -0.76 6.44
N ASN A 4 -5.43 -2.02 6.08
CA ASN A 4 -4.64 -3.15 6.56
C ASN A 4 -3.47 -3.44 5.60
N ASP A 5 -2.25 -3.46 6.12
CA ASP A 5 -1.02 -3.76 5.37
C ASP A 5 -0.56 -5.24 5.44
N GLN A 6 -1.44 -6.12 5.93
CA GLN A 6 -1.27 -7.52 6.35
C GLN A 6 -0.83 -7.76 7.80
N VAL A 7 -0.17 -6.80 8.43
CA VAL A 7 0.36 -6.95 9.80
C VAL A 7 -0.36 -6.02 10.76
N ASN A 8 -0.62 -4.80 10.32
CA ASN A 8 -1.10 -3.69 11.13
C ASN A 8 -2.25 -2.95 10.45
N GLU A 9 -3.07 -2.32 11.29
CA GLU A 9 -4.02 -1.31 10.88
C GLU A 9 -3.32 0.05 10.80
N ILE A 10 -3.21 0.59 9.59
CA ILE A 10 -2.54 1.86 9.32
C ILE A 10 -3.58 2.97 9.27
N HIS A 11 -3.47 3.90 10.21
CA HIS A 11 -4.32 5.09 10.27
C HIS A 11 -3.76 6.18 9.37
N LEU A 12 -4.45 6.47 8.28
CA LEU A 12 -4.13 7.60 7.42
C LEU A 12 -4.51 8.90 8.15
N ARG A 13 -3.49 9.70 8.52
CA ARG A 13 -3.65 10.94 9.31
C ARG A 13 -4.23 12.09 8.48
N THR A 14 -4.00 12.09 7.17
CA THR A 14 -4.35 13.21 6.30
C THR A 14 -5.70 12.97 5.60
N PRO A 15 -6.71 13.83 5.81
CA PRO A 15 -7.88 13.86 4.95
C PRO A 15 -7.41 14.18 3.53
N GLY A 16 -7.58 13.25 2.60
CA GLY A 16 -7.18 13.46 1.21
C GLY A 16 -5.94 12.71 0.76
N LEU A 17 -5.35 11.81 1.56
CA LEU A 17 -4.54 10.74 0.97
C LEU A 17 -5.53 9.75 0.35
N PRO A 18 -5.67 9.68 -0.99
CA PRO A 18 -6.61 8.76 -1.60
C PRO A 18 -6.13 7.35 -1.23
N VAL A 19 -6.97 6.49 -0.67
CA VAL A 19 -6.59 5.09 -0.36
C VAL A 19 -5.96 4.36 -1.56
N VAL A 20 -6.33 4.78 -2.77
CA VAL A 20 -5.74 4.31 -4.03
C VAL A 20 -4.28 4.73 -4.15
N ASP A 21 -3.93 5.98 -3.82
CA ASP A 21 -2.55 6.46 -3.84
C ASP A 21 -1.69 5.63 -2.88
N PHE A 22 -2.17 5.40 -1.66
CA PHE A 22 -1.49 4.52 -0.70
C PHE A 22 -1.27 3.10 -1.27
N ALA A 23 -2.30 2.51 -1.89
CA ALA A 23 -2.16 1.20 -2.52
C ALA A 23 -1.14 1.20 -3.66
N LEU A 24 -1.13 2.22 -4.51
CA LEU A 24 -0.18 2.36 -5.61
C LEU A 24 1.26 2.58 -5.10
N MET A 25 1.43 3.35 -4.02
CA MET A 25 2.72 3.53 -3.37
C MET A 25 3.27 2.20 -2.86
N ILE A 26 2.44 1.37 -2.23
CA ILE A 26 2.83 0.03 -1.78
C ILE A 26 3.20 -0.90 -2.94
N VAL A 27 2.50 -0.82 -4.07
CA VAL A 27 2.85 -1.57 -5.29
C VAL A 27 4.23 -1.16 -5.80
N GLN A 28 4.49 0.14 -5.87
CA GLN A 28 5.78 0.66 -6.31
C GLN A 28 6.89 0.23 -5.34
N LEU A 29 6.65 0.36 -4.04
CA LEU A 29 7.56 -0.04 -2.98
C LEU A 29 7.93 -1.52 -3.07
N TYR A 30 6.93 -2.39 -3.33
CA TYR A 30 7.16 -3.82 -3.55
C TYR A 30 8.08 -4.08 -4.73
N ARG A 31 7.79 -3.48 -5.90
CA ARG A 31 8.59 -3.66 -7.13
C ARG A 31 10.03 -3.23 -6.92
N GLU A 32 10.24 -2.09 -6.28
CA GLU A 32 11.58 -1.57 -6.03
C GLU A 32 12.34 -2.44 -5.02
N VAL A 33 11.75 -2.79 -3.87
CA VAL A 33 12.40 -3.68 -2.88
C VAL A 33 12.72 -5.05 -3.47
N ALA A 34 11.86 -5.60 -4.34
CA ALA A 34 12.16 -6.85 -5.04
C ALA A 34 13.41 -6.74 -5.95
N SER A 35 13.66 -5.56 -6.50
CA SER A 35 14.78 -5.30 -7.42
C SER A 35 16.09 -4.86 -6.74
N SER A 36 16.02 -3.96 -5.75
CA SER A 36 17.17 -3.28 -5.13
C SER A 36 17.36 -3.64 -3.66
N GLY A 37 16.39 -4.27 -3.03
CA GLY A 37 16.40 -4.60 -1.60
C GLY A 37 15.99 -3.44 -0.68
N GLU A 38 15.79 -2.23 -1.19
CA GLU A 38 15.28 -1.09 -0.43
C GLU A 38 14.58 -0.08 -1.34
N SER A 39 13.60 0.64 -0.80
CA SER A 39 12.86 1.67 -1.53
C SER A 39 12.27 2.69 -0.57
N VAL A 40 12.09 3.91 -1.08
CA VAL A 40 11.30 4.97 -0.46
C VAL A 40 10.39 5.55 -1.52
N VAL A 41 9.08 5.51 -1.28
CA VAL A 41 8.07 6.07 -2.17
C VAL A 41 7.37 7.22 -1.45
N GLU A 42 7.19 8.34 -2.13
CA GLU A 42 6.59 9.55 -1.57
C GLU A 42 5.27 9.88 -2.30
N SER A 43 4.26 10.32 -1.54
CA SER A 43 3.03 10.84 -2.12
C SER A 43 3.27 12.24 -2.68
N SER A 44 2.83 12.45 -3.92
CA SER A 44 2.94 13.74 -4.59
C SER A 44 2.14 14.88 -3.92
N GLN A 45 1.15 14.55 -3.09
CA GLN A 45 0.22 15.54 -2.53
C GLN A 45 0.51 15.94 -1.08
N THR A 46 1.05 15.03 -0.26
CA THR A 46 1.14 15.24 1.19
C THR A 46 2.57 15.17 1.75
N GLN A 47 3.57 14.90 0.91
CA GLN A 47 4.95 14.58 1.34
C GLN A 47 5.03 13.37 2.29
N ASP A 48 3.95 12.60 2.42
CA ASP A 48 3.96 11.35 3.16
C ASP A 48 4.80 10.32 2.41
N SER A 49 5.60 9.56 3.14
CA SER A 49 6.48 8.56 2.56
C SER A 49 6.30 7.21 3.22
N ILE A 50 6.51 6.18 2.41
CA ILE A 50 6.60 4.79 2.84
C ILE A 50 7.97 4.31 2.45
N SER A 51 8.67 3.71 3.39
CA SER A 51 10.01 3.15 3.18
C SER A 51 9.97 1.67 3.48
N ALA A 52 10.72 0.88 2.72
CA ALA A 52 10.89 -0.53 3.00
C ALA A 52 12.33 -0.97 2.74
N VAL A 53 12.84 -1.81 3.64
CA VAL A 53 14.20 -2.34 3.57
C VAL A 53 14.17 -3.84 3.83
N ARG A 54 14.79 -4.59 2.91
CA ARG A 54 15.00 -6.03 3.06
C ARG A 54 16.11 -6.28 4.08
N ARG A 55 15.79 -7.06 5.11
CA ARG A 55 16.71 -7.52 6.16
C ARG A 55 16.77 -9.04 6.14
N GLY A 56 17.64 -9.59 5.28
CA GLY A 56 17.75 -11.03 5.10
C GLY A 56 16.50 -11.65 4.48
N SER A 57 15.75 -12.43 5.27
CA SER A 57 14.50 -13.09 4.87
C SER A 57 13.25 -12.26 5.15
N GLU A 58 13.38 -11.08 5.74
CA GLU A 58 12.26 -10.21 6.10
C GLU A 58 12.35 -8.88 5.35
N VAL A 59 11.21 -8.19 5.27
CA VAL A 59 11.08 -6.80 4.84
C VAL A 59 10.51 -6.01 6.01
N GLU A 60 11.16 -4.89 6.31
CA GLU A 60 10.69 -3.92 7.30
C GLU A 60 10.10 -2.73 6.55
N ILE A 61 8.84 -2.38 6.82
CA ILE A 61 8.12 -1.25 6.24
C ILE A 61 7.90 -0.19 7.32
N SER A 62 8.23 1.05 7.02
CA SER A 62 8.04 2.21 7.90
C SER A 62 7.30 3.34 7.18
N TYR A 63 6.50 4.10 7.93
CA TYR A 63 5.63 5.16 7.41
C TYR A 63 5.99 6.50 8.04
N SER A 64 6.13 7.57 7.27
CA SER A 64 6.46 8.90 7.83
C SER A 64 5.35 9.47 8.74
N PHE A 65 4.13 8.96 8.59
CA PHE A 65 2.93 9.43 9.26
C PHE A 65 2.41 8.46 10.34
N SER A 66 3.15 7.39 10.66
CA SER A 66 2.78 6.44 11.71
C SER A 66 4.03 5.90 12.39
N ASP A 67 3.99 5.74 13.72
CA ASP A 67 5.10 5.13 14.47
C ASP A 67 5.14 3.60 14.33
N VAL A 68 4.19 3.03 13.58
CA VAL A 68 4.12 1.59 13.28
C VAL A 68 5.25 1.18 12.35
N VAL A 69 5.87 0.06 12.66
CA VAL A 69 6.83 -0.62 11.79
C VAL A 69 6.32 -2.04 11.52
N SER A 70 6.07 -2.34 10.26
CA SER A 70 5.56 -3.64 9.83
C SER A 70 6.72 -4.53 9.40
N LYS A 71 6.86 -5.69 10.04
CA LYS A 71 7.88 -6.68 9.71
C LYS A 71 7.21 -7.93 9.21
N LEU A 72 7.61 -8.39 8.03
CA LEU A 72 7.02 -9.57 7.44
C LEU A 72 8.05 -10.37 6.63
N PRO A 73 7.85 -11.69 6.51
CA PRO A 73 8.65 -12.50 5.61
C PRO A 73 8.61 -11.97 4.18
N LEU A 74 9.73 -12.05 3.47
CA LEU A 74 9.80 -11.67 2.05
C LEU A 74 8.77 -12.45 1.19
N ALA A 75 8.48 -13.69 1.59
CA ALA A 75 7.48 -14.51 0.92
C ALA A 75 6.05 -13.93 1.02
N ASP A 76 5.73 -13.26 2.13
CA ASP A 76 4.43 -12.65 2.38
C ASP A 76 4.37 -11.24 1.80
N PHE A 77 5.53 -10.58 1.65
CA PHE A 77 5.62 -9.23 1.11
C PHE A 77 5.04 -9.09 -0.31
N ARG A 78 5.08 -10.17 -1.11
CA ARG A 78 4.43 -10.19 -2.43
C ARG A 78 2.91 -10.04 -2.38
N GLU A 79 2.29 -10.38 -1.25
CA GLU A 79 0.84 -10.34 -1.09
C GLU A 79 0.36 -8.98 -0.54
N VAL A 80 1.26 -8.18 0.03
CA VAL A 80 0.94 -6.88 0.64
C VAL A 80 0.27 -5.94 -0.36
N PRO A 81 0.77 -5.73 -1.59
CA PRO A 81 0.10 -4.86 -2.57
C PRO A 81 -1.35 -5.26 -2.83
N ARG A 82 -1.60 -6.57 -2.95
CA ARG A 82 -2.95 -7.11 -3.18
C ARG A 82 -3.86 -6.86 -1.99
N SER A 83 -3.39 -7.14 -0.77
CA SER A 83 -4.16 -6.94 0.47
C SER A 83 -4.51 -5.48 0.71
N VAL A 84 -3.53 -4.60 0.54
CA VAL A 84 -3.71 -3.15 0.69
C VAL A 84 -4.70 -2.62 -0.34
N LEU A 85 -4.59 -3.04 -1.61
CA LEU A 85 -5.53 -2.63 -2.65
C LEU A 85 -6.96 -3.07 -2.33
N TYR A 86 -7.18 -4.32 -1.90
CA TYR A 86 -8.52 -4.78 -1.55
C TYR A 86 -9.10 -4.00 -0.37
N SER A 87 -8.30 -3.75 0.67
CA SER A 87 -8.70 -2.91 1.80
C SER A 87 -9.05 -1.49 1.36
N ALA A 88 -8.26 -0.91 0.44
CA ALA A 88 -8.52 0.40 -0.13
C ALA A 88 -9.84 0.45 -0.92
N LEU A 89 -10.10 -0.56 -1.76
CA LEU A 89 -11.34 -0.67 -2.54
C LEU A 89 -12.56 -0.88 -1.64
N GLU A 90 -12.46 -1.69 -0.59
CA GLU A 90 -13.53 -1.88 0.41
C GLU A 90 -13.90 -0.54 1.05
N VAL A 91 -12.91 0.20 1.54
CA VAL A 91 -13.12 1.53 2.13
C VAL A 91 -13.78 2.51 1.15
N LEU A 92 -13.36 2.52 -0.13
CA LEU A 92 -13.98 3.38 -1.15
C LEU A 92 -15.42 3.00 -1.41
N HIS A 93 -15.68 1.71 -1.59
CA HIS A 93 -17.01 1.22 -1.94
C HIS A 93 -18.01 1.35 -0.80
N ASP A 94 -17.55 1.32 0.45
CA ASP A 94 -18.39 1.57 1.62
C ASP A 94 -18.71 3.06 1.78
N ALA A 95 -17.74 3.94 1.49
CA ALA A 95 -17.97 5.38 1.50
C ALA A 95 -18.82 5.86 0.31
N HIS A 96 -18.61 5.25 -0.87
CA HIS A 96 -19.19 5.66 -2.15
C HIS A 96 -19.51 4.41 -3.01
N GLY A 97 -20.69 3.83 -2.80
CA GLY A 97 -21.10 2.58 -3.45
C GLY A 97 -21.18 2.64 -4.98
N ASP A 98 -21.34 3.82 -5.56
CA ASP A 98 -21.34 4.08 -7.00
C ASP A 98 -19.96 3.87 -7.64
N LEU A 99 -18.87 4.00 -6.86
CA LEU A 99 -17.50 3.75 -7.35
C LEU A 99 -17.26 2.30 -7.76
N ARG A 100 -18.12 1.34 -7.38
CA ARG A 100 -18.07 -0.06 -7.84
C ARG A 100 -18.20 -0.19 -9.35
N PHE A 101 -18.79 0.81 -10.02
CA PHE A 101 -18.94 0.84 -11.47
C PHE A 101 -17.86 1.65 -12.18
N ASN A 102 -16.91 2.22 -11.42
CA ASN A 102 -15.80 2.96 -11.99
C ASN A 102 -14.81 1.98 -12.66
N ARG A 103 -14.66 2.11 -13.98
CA ARG A 103 -13.81 1.22 -14.79
C ARG A 103 -12.35 1.23 -14.34
N TYR A 104 -11.81 2.40 -13.99
CA TYR A 104 -10.43 2.50 -13.52
C TYR A 104 -10.23 1.70 -12.22
N LEU A 105 -11.15 1.84 -11.25
CA LEU A 105 -11.07 1.09 -10.00
C LEU A 105 -11.28 -0.42 -10.20
N ALA A 106 -12.13 -0.81 -11.14
CA ALA A 106 -12.34 -2.21 -11.51
C ALA A 106 -11.09 -2.85 -12.15
N ASP A 107 -10.29 -2.07 -12.88
CA ASP A 107 -9.09 -2.55 -13.57
C ASP A 107 -7.82 -2.53 -12.68
N LEU A 108 -7.83 -1.80 -11.54
CA LEU A 108 -6.69 -1.69 -10.61
C LEU A 108 -6.10 -3.04 -10.14
N PRO A 109 -6.90 -4.06 -9.77
CA PRO A 109 -6.35 -5.36 -9.37
C PRO A 109 -5.47 -6.02 -10.44
N ASN A 110 -5.77 -5.80 -11.73
CA ASN A 110 -4.98 -6.34 -12.84
C ASN A 110 -3.60 -5.65 -12.94
N LEU A 111 -3.53 -4.35 -12.62
CA LEU A 111 -2.29 -3.58 -12.62
C LEU A 111 -1.34 -3.99 -11.49
N VAL A 112 -1.89 -4.42 -10.35
CA VAL A 112 -1.13 -4.87 -9.18
C VAL A 112 -0.62 -6.31 -9.34
N GLN A 113 -1.31 -7.14 -10.11
CA GLN A 113 -0.92 -8.52 -10.41
C GLN A 113 0.03 -8.67 -11.61
N SER A 114 0.32 -7.59 -12.33
CA SER A 114 1.24 -7.62 -13.47
C SER A 114 2.68 -7.61 -12.93
N ASP A 115 3.36 -8.76 -13.08
CA ASP A 115 4.76 -9.03 -12.73
C ASP A 115 5.74 -7.97 -13.26
#